data_AF-A0A060X4M1-F1
#
_entry.id   AF-A0A060X4M1-F1
#
_cell.length_a   1.000
_cell.length_b   1.000
_cell.length_c   1.000
_cell.angle_alpha   90.00
_cell.angle_beta   90.00
_cell.angle_gamma   90.00
#
_symmetry.space_group_name_H-M   'P 1'
#
loop_
_entity.id
_entity.type
_entity.pdbx_description
1 polymer ?
#
loop_
_entity_poly.entity_id
_entity_poly.type
_entity_poly.pdbx_seq_one_letter_code
_entity_poly.pdbx_strand_id
1 'polypeptide(L)'
;MSVRKGKRLISRLIPFLPPLQAATVVMGIARNLHALAKKDKQDQALCWLVEPVAVVISSLSSAALTDLLQELQGSEGQLSKVLQNKFGVTLLYLILSEGERMQSSDLNCQLMDDNRWTELVFSVTRELLNVPPSSLSPPLFTPPNLLSLFSRYVDRQRLELLQEKLQISALSR
;
A
#
# COMPACT_ATOMS: atom_id res chain seq x y z
N MET A 1 1.81 11.70 15.06
CA MET A 1 0.97 12.33 14.01
C MET A 1 -0.51 12.42 14.39
N SER A 2 -0.86 13.08 15.50
CA SER A 2 -2.26 13.11 16.02
C SER A 2 -2.97 14.45 15.85
N VAL A 3 -2.29 15.45 15.29
CA VAL A 3 -2.81 16.82 15.12
C VAL A 3 -2.96 17.10 13.64
N ARG A 4 -4.08 17.71 13.22
CA ARG A 4 -4.36 18.08 11.82
C ARG A 4 -3.25 18.91 11.18
N LYS A 5 -2.81 19.97 11.86
CA LYS A 5 -1.70 20.82 11.41
C LYS A 5 -0.38 20.03 11.27
N GLY A 6 -0.12 19.07 12.18
CA GLY A 6 1.04 18.18 12.10
C GLY A 6 1.02 17.30 10.85
N LYS A 7 -0.13 16.71 10.49
CA LYS A 7 -0.33 15.94 9.23
C LYS A 7 0.01 16.78 7.99
N ARG A 8 -0.48 18.01 7.95
CA ARG A 8 -0.16 18.94 6.85
C ARG A 8 1.31 19.35 6.81
N LEU A 9 1.92 19.58 7.98
CA LEU A 9 3.33 19.93 8.07
C LEU A 9 4.21 18.79 7.53
N ILE A 10 3.99 17.55 7.96
CA ILE A 10 4.77 16.40 7.48
C ILE A 10 4.59 16.18 5.98
N SER A 11 3.37 16.27 5.45
CA SER A 11 3.10 16.20 4.01
C SER A 11 3.97 17.20 3.22
N ARG A 12 4.11 18.43 3.73
CA ARG A 12 4.97 19.46 3.11
C ARG A 12 6.45 19.26 3.35
N LEU A 13 6.84 18.58 4.44
CA LEU A 13 8.24 18.38 4.81
C LEU A 13 8.88 17.25 4.01
N ILE A 14 8.15 16.15 3.75
CA ILE A 14 8.68 14.94 3.10
C ILE A 14 9.49 15.24 1.82
N PRO A 15 9.02 16.09 0.88
CA PRO A 15 9.78 16.40 -0.34
C PRO A 15 11.14 17.08 -0.11
N PHE A 16 11.36 17.67 1.06
CA PHE A 16 12.61 18.35 1.42
C PHE A 16 13.55 17.48 2.27
N LEU A 17 13.10 16.27 2.65
CA LEU A 17 13.93 15.35 3.43
C LEU A 17 14.91 14.60 2.50
N PRO A 18 16.15 14.33 2.98
CA PRO A 18 17.02 13.36 2.31
C PRO A 18 16.30 12.02 2.10
N PRO A 19 16.57 11.28 1.01
CA PRO A 19 15.83 10.06 0.66
C PRO A 19 15.71 9.04 1.80
N LEU A 20 16.81 8.79 2.52
CA LEU A 20 16.83 7.87 3.66
C LEU A 20 15.91 8.34 4.81
N GLN A 21 15.86 9.64 5.08
CA GLN A 21 15.01 10.22 6.11
C GLN A 21 13.54 10.18 5.68
N ALA A 22 13.25 10.49 4.42
CA ALA A 22 11.92 10.39 3.85
C ALA A 22 11.38 8.95 3.94
N ALA A 23 12.19 7.97 3.54
CA ALA A 23 11.87 6.54 3.68
C ALA A 23 11.62 6.16 5.15
N THR A 24 12.46 6.61 6.08
CA THR A 24 12.29 6.38 7.52
C THR A 24 10.95 6.94 8.04
N VAL A 25 10.55 8.12 7.57
CA VAL A 25 9.24 8.71 7.91
C VAL A 25 8.09 7.85 7.37
N VAL A 26 8.18 7.37 6.12
CA VAL A 26 7.15 6.50 5.52
C VAL A 26 7.05 5.15 6.27
N MET A 27 8.17 4.53 6.61
CA MET A 27 8.22 3.33 7.45
C MET A 27 7.57 3.55 8.81
N GLY A 28 7.87 4.69 9.45
CA GLY A 28 7.24 5.08 10.71
C GLY A 28 5.73 5.30 10.60
N ILE A 29 5.26 5.85 9.47
CA ILE A 29 3.82 6.01 9.17
C ILE A 29 3.15 4.63 9.03
N ALA A 30 3.73 3.72 8.24
CA ALA A 30 3.19 2.37 8.02
C ALA A 30 3.08 1.59 9.33
N ARG A 31 4.18 1.50 10.09
CA ARG A 31 4.24 0.82 11.40
C ARG A 31 3.21 1.31 12.40
N ASN A 32 2.89 2.61 12.38
CA ASN A 32 1.96 3.23 13.32
C ASN A 32 0.57 3.47 12.73
N LEU A 33 0.29 2.99 11.51
CA LEU A 33 -0.88 3.40 10.74
C LEU A 33 -2.18 3.16 11.49
N HIS A 34 -2.35 2.03 12.16
CA HIS A 34 -3.56 1.75 12.95
C HIS A 34 -3.82 2.81 14.04
N ALA A 35 -2.79 3.20 14.78
CA ALA A 35 -2.88 4.23 15.80
C ALA A 35 -3.17 5.62 15.20
N LEU A 36 -2.61 5.91 14.02
CA LEU A 36 -2.86 7.15 13.29
C LEU A 36 -4.29 7.20 12.74
N ALA A 37 -4.76 6.11 12.13
CA ALA A 37 -6.10 5.97 11.56
C ALA A 37 -7.19 6.18 12.62
N LYS A 38 -7.01 5.60 13.82
CA LYS A 38 -7.93 5.83 14.96
C LYS A 38 -8.07 7.32 15.31
N LYS A 39 -6.99 8.09 15.19
CA LYS A 39 -6.94 9.52 15.51
C LYS A 39 -7.27 10.42 14.31
N ASP A 40 -7.52 9.86 13.12
CA ASP A 40 -7.83 10.60 11.90
C ASP A 40 -9.28 10.47 11.44
N LYS A 41 -10.14 9.76 12.20
CA LYS A 41 -11.54 9.49 11.83
C LYS A 41 -12.36 10.74 11.48
N GLN A 42 -12.13 11.86 12.18
CA GLN A 42 -12.88 13.10 11.97
C GLN A 42 -12.29 13.99 10.88
N ASP A 43 -10.96 14.06 10.78
CA ASP A 43 -10.29 15.02 9.89
C ASP A 43 -9.99 14.46 8.49
N GLN A 44 -9.86 13.14 8.34
CA GLN A 44 -9.36 12.44 7.14
C GLN A 44 -8.12 13.09 6.52
N ALA A 45 -7.26 13.69 7.36
CA ALA A 45 -6.13 14.50 6.94
C ALA A 45 -4.90 13.66 6.62
N LEU A 46 -4.90 12.35 6.92
CA LEU A 46 -3.83 11.44 6.47
C LEU A 46 -3.74 11.37 4.94
N CYS A 47 -4.85 11.56 4.22
CA CYS A 47 -4.87 11.57 2.77
C CYS A 47 -3.98 12.65 2.14
N TRP A 48 -3.59 13.71 2.87
CA TRP A 48 -2.62 14.70 2.37
C TRP A 48 -1.20 14.15 2.22
N LEU A 49 -0.91 12.99 2.82
CA LEU A 49 0.41 12.35 2.71
C LEU A 49 0.55 11.56 1.42
N VAL A 50 -0.53 11.32 0.67
CA VAL A 50 -0.56 10.34 -0.43
C VAL A 50 0.45 10.68 -1.52
N GLU A 51 0.42 11.92 -2.02
CA GLU A 51 1.33 12.37 -3.07
C GLU A 51 2.81 12.34 -2.63
N PRO A 52 3.23 12.96 -1.50
CA PRO A 52 4.63 12.88 -1.08
C PRO A 52 5.07 11.45 -0.73
N VAL A 53 4.19 10.61 -0.19
CA VAL A 53 4.50 9.20 0.10
C VAL A 53 4.66 8.39 -1.19
N ALA A 54 3.83 8.63 -2.21
CA ALA A 54 3.96 7.96 -3.51
C ALA A 54 5.33 8.23 -4.16
N VAL A 55 5.80 9.48 -4.09
CA VAL A 55 7.14 9.86 -4.58
C VAL A 55 8.23 9.07 -3.85
N VAL A 56 8.15 8.98 -2.52
CA VAL A 56 9.13 8.20 -1.72
C VAL A 56 9.08 6.72 -2.12
N ILE A 57 7.89 6.12 -2.22
CA ILE A 57 7.70 4.72 -2.62
C ILE A 57 8.37 4.43 -3.96
N SER A 58 8.20 5.30 -4.96
CA SER A 58 8.78 5.12 -6.30
C SER A 58 10.33 5.15 -6.33
N SER A 59 10.95 5.60 -5.24
CA SER A 59 12.42 5.68 -5.09
C SER A 59 13.01 4.61 -4.19
N LEU A 60 12.19 3.72 -3.61
CA LEU A 60 12.65 2.67 -2.72
C LEU A 60 13.40 1.58 -3.47
N SER A 61 14.30 0.88 -2.78
CA SER A 61 14.84 -0.40 -3.24
C SER A 61 13.81 -1.51 -3.06
N SER A 62 14.01 -2.65 -3.74
CA SER A 62 13.22 -3.87 -3.54
C SER A 62 13.11 -4.26 -2.06
N ALA A 63 14.25 -4.33 -1.36
CA ALA A 63 14.32 -4.65 0.06
C ALA A 63 13.51 -3.68 0.93
N ALA A 64 13.66 -2.36 0.70
CA ALA A 64 12.92 -1.36 1.46
C ALA A 64 11.41 -1.38 1.17
N LEU A 65 11.02 -1.74 -0.05
CA LEU A 65 9.61 -1.91 -0.42
C LEU A 65 8.99 -3.15 0.26
N THR A 66 9.73 -4.27 0.30
CA THR A 66 9.34 -5.48 1.05
C THR A 66 9.18 -5.17 2.53
N ASP A 67 10.16 -4.48 3.13
CA ASP A 67 10.11 -4.08 4.53
C ASP A 67 8.91 -3.16 4.80
N LEU A 68 8.61 -2.23 3.89
CA LEU A 68 7.46 -1.33 4.00
C LEU A 68 6.13 -2.10 3.97
N LEU A 69 6.00 -3.08 3.07
CA LEU A 69 4.80 -3.94 3.03
C LEU A 69 4.66 -4.74 4.33
N GLN A 70 5.76 -5.26 4.86
CA GLN A 70 5.77 -5.99 6.13
C GLN A 70 5.34 -5.10 7.30
N GLU A 71 5.87 -3.88 7.41
CA GLU A 71 5.48 -2.92 8.44
C GLU A 71 4.00 -2.53 8.35
N LEU A 72 3.46 -2.43 7.13
CA LEU A 72 2.06 -2.13 6.91
C LEU A 72 1.14 -3.30 7.31
N GLN A 73 1.55 -4.54 7.04
CA GLN A 73 0.80 -5.73 7.46
C GLN A 73 0.81 -5.89 8.97
N GLY A 74 1.94 -5.57 9.62
CA GLY A 74 2.11 -5.63 11.07
C GLY A 74 1.86 -7.03 11.65
N SER A 75 1.38 -7.07 12.90
CA SER A 75 0.97 -8.32 13.54
C SER A 75 -0.40 -8.81 13.03
N GLU A 76 -0.78 -10.04 13.39
CA GLU A 76 -2.08 -10.61 12.99
C GLU A 76 -3.27 -9.65 13.20
N GLY A 77 -4.12 -9.56 12.18
CA GLY A 77 -5.31 -8.72 12.16
C GLY A 77 -5.07 -7.21 11.99
N GLN A 78 -3.83 -6.75 11.84
CA GLN A 78 -3.54 -5.34 11.54
C GLN A 78 -3.90 -4.97 10.10
N LEU A 79 -3.60 -5.83 9.12
CA LEU A 79 -3.95 -5.61 7.72
C LEU A 79 -5.47 -5.36 7.52
N SER A 80 -6.33 -6.11 8.21
CA SER A 80 -7.79 -5.90 8.15
C SER A 80 -8.20 -4.47 8.58
N LYS A 81 -7.51 -3.90 9.58
CA LYS A 81 -7.72 -2.50 10.02
C LYS A 81 -7.18 -1.49 9.02
N VAL A 82 -6.11 -1.81 8.31
CA VAL A 82 -5.59 -1.00 7.19
C VAL A 82 -6.62 -0.95 6.06
N LEU A 83 -7.26 -2.08 5.74
CA LEU A 83 -8.30 -2.17 4.70
C LEU A 83 -9.57 -1.38 5.04
N GLN A 84 -9.84 -1.15 6.33
CA GLN A 84 -10.93 -0.30 6.81
C GLN A 84 -10.61 1.20 6.78
N ASN A 85 -9.42 1.60 6.33
CA ASN A 85 -8.99 2.99 6.30
C ASN A 85 -8.65 3.46 4.87
N LYS A 86 -9.27 4.56 4.42
CA LYS A 86 -9.05 5.13 3.07
C LYS A 86 -7.58 5.37 2.72
N PHE A 87 -6.84 6.01 3.63
CA PHE A 87 -5.40 6.23 3.44
C PHE A 87 -4.63 4.91 3.46
N GLY A 88 -4.99 3.99 4.36
CA GLY A 88 -4.39 2.66 4.45
C GLY A 88 -4.53 1.82 3.17
N VAL A 89 -5.74 1.73 2.61
CA VAL A 89 -5.98 1.04 1.33
C VAL A 89 -5.18 1.70 0.21
N THR A 90 -5.20 3.04 0.13
CA THR A 90 -4.44 3.78 -0.89
C THR A 90 -2.93 3.52 -0.77
N LEU A 91 -2.39 3.51 0.45
CA LEU A 91 -0.98 3.22 0.72
C LEU A 91 -0.61 1.79 0.33
N LEU A 92 -1.45 0.80 0.70
CA LEU A 92 -1.26 -0.59 0.31
C LEU A 92 -1.19 -0.71 -1.22
N TYR A 93 -2.11 -0.06 -1.93
CA TYR A 93 -2.16 -0.12 -3.39
C TYR A 93 -0.95 0.52 -4.05
N LEU A 94 -0.45 1.63 -3.51
CA LEU A 94 0.80 2.25 -3.96
C LEU A 94 1.99 1.31 -3.82
N ILE A 95 2.13 0.63 -2.68
CA ILE A 95 3.22 -0.33 -2.43
C ILE A 95 3.16 -1.50 -3.41
N LEU A 96 1.97 -2.10 -3.58
CA LEU A 96 1.76 -3.21 -4.51
C LEU A 96 2.00 -2.81 -5.96
N SER A 97 1.52 -1.63 -6.36
CA SER A 97 1.70 -1.08 -7.70
C SER A 97 3.17 -0.86 -8.03
N GLU A 98 3.95 -0.35 -7.08
CA GLU A 98 5.39 -0.18 -7.25
C GLU A 98 6.11 -1.54 -7.34
N GLY A 99 5.69 -2.52 -6.53
CA GLY A 99 6.22 -3.87 -6.60
C GLY A 99 5.98 -4.55 -7.94
N GLU A 100 4.80 -4.36 -8.55
CA GLU A 100 4.52 -4.83 -9.92
C GLU A 100 5.37 -4.09 -10.96
N ARG A 101 5.54 -2.77 -10.78
CA ARG A 101 6.38 -1.97 -11.68
C ARG A 101 7.80 -2.51 -11.69
N MET A 102 8.39 -2.73 -10.51
CA MET A 102 9.74 -3.29 -10.36
C MET A 102 9.86 -4.69 -10.98
N GLN A 103 8.91 -5.58 -10.72
CA GLN A 103 8.88 -6.92 -11.32
C GLN A 103 8.70 -6.92 -12.85
N SER A 104 8.09 -5.89 -13.42
CA SER A 104 7.85 -5.78 -14.86
C SER A 104 8.97 -5.05 -15.61
N SER A 105 9.64 -4.10 -14.95
CA SER A 105 10.66 -3.26 -15.58
C SER A 105 12.07 -3.83 -15.52
N ASP A 106 12.38 -4.66 -14.52
CA ASP A 106 13.74 -5.15 -14.27
C ASP A 106 13.75 -6.69 -14.24
N LEU A 107 14.39 -7.28 -15.25
CA LEU A 107 14.57 -8.73 -15.38
C LEU A 107 15.41 -9.30 -14.22
N ASN A 108 16.22 -8.48 -13.56
CA ASN A 108 17.04 -8.85 -12.41
C ASN A 108 16.45 -8.34 -11.09
N CYS A 109 15.15 -8.00 -11.07
CA CYS A 109 14.48 -7.53 -9.86
C CYS A 109 14.53 -8.60 -8.77
N GLN A 110 15.29 -8.31 -7.71
CA GLN A 110 15.45 -9.21 -6.56
C GLN A 110 14.16 -9.45 -5.75
N LEU A 111 13.05 -8.75 -6.07
CA LEU A 111 11.75 -9.02 -5.43
C LEU A 111 11.27 -10.46 -5.67
N MET A 112 11.61 -11.07 -6.81
CA MET A 112 11.22 -12.46 -7.10
C MET A 112 12.13 -13.48 -6.42
N ASP A 113 13.38 -13.10 -6.12
CA ASP A 113 14.30 -13.92 -5.31
C ASP A 113 13.99 -13.82 -3.81
N ASP A 114 13.27 -12.77 -3.40
CA ASP A 114 12.84 -12.55 -2.04
C ASP A 114 11.53 -13.30 -1.74
N ASN A 115 11.66 -14.47 -1.14
CA ASN A 115 10.51 -15.25 -0.65
C ASN A 115 9.58 -14.42 0.25
N ARG A 116 10.11 -13.42 0.98
CA ARG A 116 9.29 -12.57 1.86
C ARG A 116 8.30 -11.74 1.06
N TRP A 117 8.69 -11.16 -0.07
CA TRP A 117 7.79 -10.38 -0.91
C TRP A 117 6.62 -11.24 -1.38
N THR A 118 6.92 -12.43 -1.90
CA THR A 118 5.91 -13.39 -2.37
C THR A 118 4.94 -13.78 -1.24
N GLU A 119 5.45 -14.16 -0.07
CA GLU A 119 4.62 -14.49 1.10
C GLU A 119 3.73 -13.33 1.55
N LEU A 120 4.29 -12.11 1.58
CA LEU A 120 3.53 -10.91 1.93
C LEU A 120 2.42 -10.64 0.92
N VAL A 121 2.69 -10.71 -0.39
CA VAL A 121 1.65 -10.51 -1.41
C VAL A 121 0.58 -11.60 -1.35
N PHE A 122 0.94 -12.87 -1.11
CA PHE A 122 -0.03 -13.93 -0.85
C PHE A 122 -0.91 -13.62 0.36
N SER A 123 -0.32 -13.17 1.46
CA SER A 123 -1.03 -12.74 2.67
C SER A 123 -2.01 -11.59 2.37
N VAL A 124 -1.57 -10.56 1.63
CA VAL A 124 -2.45 -9.46 1.20
C VAL A 124 -3.61 -9.98 0.37
N THR A 125 -3.32 -10.82 -0.62
CA THR A 125 -4.33 -11.28 -1.57
C THR A 125 -5.39 -12.14 -0.86
N ARG A 126 -4.96 -12.98 0.09
CA ARG A 126 -5.87 -13.74 0.95
C ARG A 126 -6.75 -12.84 1.80
N GLU A 127 -6.19 -11.82 2.46
CA GLU A 127 -6.96 -10.89 3.29
C GLU A 127 -7.94 -10.06 2.43
N LEU A 128 -7.50 -9.59 1.26
CA LEU A 128 -8.35 -8.89 0.29
C LEU A 128 -9.49 -9.76 -0.22
N LEU A 129 -9.33 -11.08 -0.36
CA LEU A 129 -10.42 -11.99 -0.71
C LEU A 129 -11.39 -12.18 0.47
N ASN A 130 -10.87 -12.31 1.69
CA ASN A 130 -11.67 -12.59 2.89
C ASN A 130 -12.48 -11.40 3.42
N VAL A 131 -11.96 -10.17 3.31
CA VAL A 131 -12.62 -8.98 3.90
C VAL A 131 -13.99 -8.73 3.25
N PRO A 132 -15.09 -8.51 3.97
CA PRO A 132 -16.36 -8.16 3.33
C PRO A 132 -16.25 -6.84 2.55
N PRO A 133 -16.91 -6.68 1.38
CA PRO A 133 -16.88 -5.42 0.62
C PRO A 133 -17.31 -4.19 1.44
N SER A 134 -18.26 -4.37 2.37
CA SER A 134 -18.72 -3.33 3.30
C SER A 134 -17.66 -2.87 4.31
N SER A 135 -16.62 -3.68 4.54
CA SER A 135 -15.50 -3.37 5.44
C SER A 135 -14.28 -2.83 4.70
N LEU A 136 -14.26 -2.91 3.37
CA LEU A 136 -13.20 -2.34 2.54
C LEU A 136 -13.49 -0.86 2.32
N SER A 137 -12.60 0.01 2.82
CA SER A 137 -12.70 1.44 2.56
C SER A 137 -12.39 1.73 1.10
N PRO A 138 -13.12 2.66 0.43
CA PRO A 138 -12.77 3.07 -0.91
C PRO A 138 -11.39 3.74 -0.91
N PRO A 139 -10.48 3.39 -1.85
CA PRO A 139 -9.21 4.09 -2.01
C PRO A 139 -9.43 5.50 -2.59
N LEU A 140 -8.39 6.33 -2.58
CA LEU A 140 -8.41 7.60 -3.34
C LEU A 140 -8.31 7.38 -4.84
N PHE A 141 -7.57 6.34 -5.25
CA PHE A 141 -7.46 5.87 -6.62
C PHE A 141 -6.98 4.41 -6.59
N THR A 142 -7.23 3.70 -7.69
CA THR A 142 -6.79 2.32 -7.86
C THR A 142 -5.76 2.27 -8.99
N PRO A 143 -4.49 1.90 -8.71
CA PRO A 143 -3.47 1.76 -9.74
C PRO A 143 -3.86 0.68 -10.76
N PRO A 144 -3.72 0.94 -12.07
CA PRO A 144 -4.23 0.04 -13.12
C PRO A 144 -3.45 -1.28 -13.21
N ASN A 145 -2.20 -1.30 -12.73
CA ASN A 145 -1.33 -2.47 -12.79
C ASN A 145 -1.58 -3.49 -11.67
N LEU A 146 -2.48 -3.22 -10.71
CA LEU A 146 -2.75 -4.16 -9.61
C LEU A 146 -3.28 -5.51 -10.09
N LEU A 147 -4.08 -5.53 -11.15
CA LEU A 147 -4.58 -6.78 -11.72
C LEU A 147 -3.45 -7.63 -12.31
N SER A 148 -2.45 -6.98 -12.91
CA SER A 148 -1.24 -7.64 -13.41
C SER A 148 -0.49 -8.32 -12.25
N LEU A 149 -0.33 -7.62 -11.12
CA LEU A 149 0.28 -8.20 -9.92
C LEU A 149 -0.49 -9.43 -9.46
N PHE A 150 -1.79 -9.29 -9.17
CA PHE A 150 -2.58 -10.38 -8.61
C PHE A 150 -2.63 -11.61 -9.52
N SER A 151 -2.58 -11.43 -10.84
CA SER A 151 -2.57 -12.56 -11.78
C SER A 151 -1.37 -13.50 -11.61
N ARG A 152 -0.28 -13.04 -10.97
CA ARG A 152 0.89 -13.87 -10.62
C ARG A 152 0.67 -14.73 -9.37
N TYR A 153 -0.28 -14.37 -8.50
CA TYR A 153 -0.47 -14.98 -7.17
C TYR A 153 -1.82 -15.68 -6.99
N VAL A 154 -2.78 -15.50 -7.89
CA VAL A 154 -4.09 -16.17 -7.81
C VAL A 154 -4.52 -16.76 -9.14
N ASP A 155 -5.38 -17.78 -9.06
CA ASP A 155 -6.08 -18.31 -10.22
C ASP A 155 -7.08 -17.29 -10.81
N ARG A 156 -7.56 -17.61 -12.01
CA ARG A 156 -8.49 -16.76 -12.78
C ARG A 156 -9.79 -16.43 -12.01
N GLN A 157 -10.38 -17.39 -11.31
CA GLN A 157 -11.65 -17.17 -10.61
C GLN A 157 -11.47 -16.18 -9.45
N ARG A 158 -10.40 -16.35 -8.67
CA ARG A 158 -10.04 -15.42 -7.59
C ARG A 158 -9.64 -14.05 -8.13
N LEU A 159 -8.99 -13.99 -9.29
CA LEU A 159 -8.63 -12.74 -9.95
C LEU A 159 -9.87 -11.93 -10.37
N GLU A 160 -10.88 -12.59 -10.96
CA GLU A 160 -12.16 -11.97 -11.33
C GLU A 160 -12.89 -11.41 -10.09
N LEU A 161 -12.92 -12.16 -8.98
CA LEU A 161 -13.48 -11.69 -7.70
C LEU A 161 -12.76 -10.43 -7.17
N LEU A 162 -11.43 -10.40 -7.24
CA LEU A 162 -10.65 -9.22 -6.84
C LEU A 162 -10.93 -8.03 -7.76
N GLN A 163 -11.00 -8.26 -9.07
CA GLN A 163 -11.28 -7.21 -10.04
C GLN A 163 -12.59 -6.50 -9.75
N GLU A 164 -13.67 -7.26 -9.54
CA GLU A 164 -15.00 -6.72 -9.20
C GLU A 164 -14.96 -5.96 -7.87
N LYS A 165 -14.36 -6.57 -6.84
CA LYS A 165 -14.33 -6.03 -5.48
C LYS A 165 -13.52 -4.74 -5.37
N LEU A 166 -12.40 -4.66 -6.08
CA LEU A 166 -11.49 -3.52 -6.06
C LEU A 166 -11.87 -2.45 -7.11
N GLN A 167 -12.90 -2.74 -7.91
CA GLN A 167 -13.36 -1.88 -9.02
C GLN A 167 -12.18 -1.50 -9.94
N ILE A 168 -11.26 -2.45 -10.17
CA ILE A 168 -10.17 -2.23 -11.11
C ILE A 168 -10.79 -2.24 -12.49
N SER A 169 -10.88 -1.06 -13.10
CA SER A 169 -11.25 -0.94 -14.51
C SER A 169 -10.27 -1.79 -15.31
N ALA A 170 -10.79 -2.79 -16.02
CA ALA A 170 -10.01 -3.42 -17.08
C ALA A 170 -9.66 -2.29 -18.05
N LEU A 171 -8.40 -1.85 -18.04
CA LEU A 171 -7.91 -1.09 -19.17
C LEU A 171 -8.10 -1.99 -20.39
N SER A 172 -9.06 -1.62 -21.23
CA SER A 172 -9.15 -2.07 -22.60
C SER A 172 -7.75 -1.93 -23.20
N ARG A 173 -7.11 -3.07 -23.49
CA ARG A 173 -5.96 -3.09 -24.38
C ARG A 173 -6.42 -2.64 -25.76
#